data_AF-A0A2R6F5I8-F1
#
_entry.id   AF-A0A2R6F5I8-F1
#
_cell.length_a   1.000
_cell.length_b   1.000
_cell.length_c   1.000
_cell.angle_alpha   90.00
_cell.angle_beta   90.00
_cell.angle_gamma   90.00
#
_symmetry.space_group_name_H-M   'P 1'
#
loop_
_entity.id
_entity.type
_entity.pdbx_description
1 polymer ?
#
loop_
_entity_poly.entity_id
_entity_poly.type
_entity_poly.pdbx_seq_one_letter_code
_entity_poly.pdbx_strand_id
1 'polypeptide(L)'
;MAESKSVVIAALIANGAIAVLKFLGYLLTGSPAMLSETYHSISDTGNQVFLLIGIRYSGREADREHPFGYGKAQFFYSFLVAVLLFGIAGWESAKHGYNAVLHGETAAAEGTATLLGFTFPGVWV
;
A
#
# COMPACT_ATOMS: atom_id res chain seq x y z
N MET A 1 -17.84 -6.34 -14.71
CA MET A 1 -18.45 -5.66 -13.54
C MET A 1 -17.87 -4.27 -13.48
N ALA A 2 -18.63 -3.25 -13.88
CA ALA A 2 -18.21 -1.87 -13.65
C ALA A 2 -18.43 -1.60 -12.16
N GLU A 3 -17.35 -1.60 -11.37
CA GLU A 3 -17.41 -1.14 -10.00
C GLU A 3 -17.93 0.31 -10.03
N SER A 4 -19.03 0.59 -9.35
CA SER A 4 -19.56 1.95 -9.29
C SER A 4 -18.49 2.84 -8.68
N LYS A 5 -18.17 3.98 -9.32
CA LYS A 5 -17.21 4.96 -8.81
C LYS A 5 -17.46 5.31 -7.33
N SER A 6 -18.71 5.27 -6.89
CA SER A 6 -19.10 5.46 -5.49
C SER A 6 -18.57 4.38 -4.55
N VAL A 7 -18.52 3.12 -4.99
CA VAL A 7 -17.97 1.99 -4.22
C VAL A 7 -16.47 2.14 -4.06
N VAL A 8 -15.76 2.49 -5.15
CA VAL A 8 -14.30 2.71 -5.11
C VAL A 8 -13.95 3.88 -4.18
N ILE A 9 -14.71 4.97 -4.22
CA ILE A 9 -14.51 6.11 -3.31
C ILE A 9 -14.80 5.72 -1.86
N ALA A 10 -15.89 4.98 -1.59
CA ALA A 10 -16.19 4.51 -0.25
C ALA A 10 -15.08 3.58 0.29
N ALA A 11 -14.58 2.67 -0.54
CA ALA A 11 -13.50 1.77 -0.20
C ALA A 11 -12.18 2.52 0.03
N LEU A 12 -11.88 3.54 -0.78
CA LEU A 12 -10.71 4.41 -0.59
C LEU A 12 -10.77 5.15 0.76
N ILE A 13 -11.93 5.72 1.12
CA ILE A 13 -12.11 6.42 2.39
C ILE A 13 -11.99 5.45 3.56
N ALA A 14 -12.62 4.28 3.46
CA ALA A 14 -12.56 3.25 4.50
C ALA A 14 -11.13 2.75 4.72
N ASN A 15 -10.42 2.38 3.65
CA ASN A 15 -9.04 1.92 3.74
C ASN A 15 -8.10 3.01 4.23
N GLY A 16 -8.30 4.26 3.79
CA GLY A 16 -7.56 5.41 4.29
C GLY A 16 -7.77 5.64 5.79
N ALA A 17 -9.02 5.56 6.27
CA ALA A 17 -9.33 5.67 7.70
C ALA A 17 -8.68 4.54 8.50
N ILE A 18 -8.73 3.29 8.01
CA ILE A 18 -8.07 2.15 8.65
C ILE A 18 -6.55 2.35 8.69
N ALA A 19 -5.94 2.84 7.61
CA ALA A 19 -4.51 3.13 7.57
C ALA A 19 -4.11 4.19 8.61
N VAL A 20 -4.90 5.26 8.76
CA VAL A 20 -4.68 6.28 9.80
C VAL A 20 -4.83 5.69 11.20
N LEU A 21 -5.86 4.88 11.45
CA LEU A 21 -6.06 4.24 12.74
C LEU A 21 -4.92 3.28 13.09
N LYS A 22 -4.45 2.48 12.12
CA LYS A 22 -3.29 1.58 12.31
C LYS A 22 -2.01 2.36 12.57
N PHE A 23 -1.80 3.47 11.86
CA PHE A 23 -0.64 4.34 12.09
C PHE A 23 -0.68 4.98 13.48
N LEU A 24 -1.84 5.47 13.92
CA LEU A 24 -2.02 5.95 15.30
C LEU A 24 -1.78 4.82 16.31
N GLY A 25 -2.27 3.60 16.03
CA GLY A 25 -1.98 2.41 16.83
C GLY A 25 -0.49 2.09 16.90
N TYR A 26 0.24 2.23 15.79
CA TYR A 26 1.70 2.14 15.78
C TYR A 26 2.34 3.22 16.64
N LEU A 27 1.93 4.49 16.53
CA LEU A 27 2.49 5.58 17.34
C LEU A 27 2.27 5.37 18.85
N LEU A 28 1.17 4.72 19.23
CA LEU A 28 0.86 4.41 20.63
C LEU A 28 1.61 3.16 21.15
N THR A 29 1.87 2.18 20.28
CA THR A 29 2.45 0.88 20.68
C THR A 29 3.95 0.76 20.40
N GLY A 30 4.47 1.52 19.44
CA GLY A 30 5.82 1.38 18.90
C GLY A 30 6.08 0.03 18.21
N SER A 31 5.06 -0.80 17.97
CA SER A 31 5.23 -2.18 17.51
C SER A 31 5.65 -2.25 16.02
N PRO A 32 6.74 -2.97 15.68
CA PRO A 32 7.12 -3.25 14.30
C PRO A 32 6.04 -3.99 13.50
N ALA A 33 5.25 -4.85 14.14
CA ALA A 33 4.16 -5.57 13.48
C ALA A 33 2.99 -4.63 13.14
N MET A 34 2.64 -3.71 14.05
CA MET A 34 1.64 -2.67 13.76
C MET A 34 2.10 -1.72 12.65
N LEU A 35 3.41 -1.47 12.54
CA LEU A 35 3.99 -0.71 11.43
C LEU A 35 3.85 -1.48 10.10
N SER A 36 4.13 -2.78 10.11
CA SER A 36 3.92 -3.66 8.93
C SER A 36 2.46 -3.65 8.45
N GLU A 37 1.52 -3.79 9.39
CA GLU A 37 0.08 -3.70 9.11
C GLU A 37 -0.34 -2.33 8.57
N THR A 38 0.34 -1.26 9.01
CA THR A 38 0.13 0.09 8.48
C THR A 38 0.60 0.21 7.04
N TYR A 39 1.79 -0.31 6.71
CA TYR A 39 2.28 -0.33 5.33
C TYR A 39 1.38 -1.11 4.38
N HIS A 40 0.81 -2.22 4.87
CA HIS A 40 -0.16 -2.97 4.10
C HIS A 40 -1.40 -2.12 3.74
N SER A 41 -2.00 -1.45 4.74
CA SER A 41 -3.17 -0.58 4.50
C SER A 41 -2.87 0.67 3.67
N ILE A 42 -1.63 1.19 3.72
CA ILE A 42 -1.18 2.26 2.81
C ILE A 42 -1.13 1.76 1.37
N SER A 43 -0.59 0.55 1.15
CA SER A 43 -0.53 -0.06 -0.17
C SER A 43 -1.91 -0.28 -0.78
N ASP A 44 -2.87 -0.77 0.02
CA ASP A 44 -4.27 -0.95 -0.39
C ASP A 44 -4.94 0.38 -0.76
N THR A 45 -4.71 1.42 0.04
CA THR A 45 -5.21 2.77 -0.26
C THR A 45 -4.62 3.29 -1.57
N GLY A 46 -3.32 3.06 -1.80
CA GLY A 46 -2.65 3.40 -3.05
C GLY A 46 -3.30 2.72 -4.25
N ASN A 47 -3.58 1.41 -4.16
CA ASN A 47 -4.25 0.66 -5.21
C ASN A 47 -5.63 1.26 -5.59
N GLN A 48 -6.43 1.68 -4.61
CA GLN A 48 -7.70 2.35 -4.87
C GLN A 48 -7.56 3.72 -5.53
N VAL A 49 -6.53 4.50 -5.19
CA VAL A 49 -6.26 5.79 -5.87
C VAL A 49 -6.00 5.55 -7.36
N PHE A 50 -5.18 4.57 -7.69
CA PHE A 50 -4.87 4.27 -9.08
C PHE A 50 -6.06 3.68 -9.85
N LEU A 51 -6.88 2.85 -9.21
CA LEU A 51 -8.15 2.41 -9.80
C LEU A 51 -9.06 3.61 -10.11
N LEU A 52 -9.14 4.58 -9.20
CA LEU A 52 -9.93 5.79 -9.40
C LEU A 52 -9.40 6.63 -10.58
N ILE A 53 -8.07 6.74 -10.73
CA ILE A 53 -7.43 7.37 -11.90
C ILE A 53 -7.79 6.61 -13.19
N GLY A 54 -7.73 5.28 -13.16
CA GLY A 54 -8.10 4.41 -14.27
C GLY A 54 -9.55 4.60 -14.71
N ILE A 55 -10.48 4.68 -13.75
CA ILE A 55 -11.91 4.96 -14.00
C ILE A 55 -12.11 6.38 -14.54
N ARG A 56 -11.39 7.37 -14.01
CA ARG A 56 -11.47 8.77 -14.47
C ARG A 56 -11.00 8.93 -15.91
N TYR A 57 -9.96 8.19 -16.29
CA TYR A 57 -9.39 8.22 -17.63
C TYR A 57 -10.20 7.37 -18.60
N SER A 58 -10.76 6.24 -18.16
CA SER A 58 -11.59 5.38 -19.01
C SER A 58 -12.91 6.01 -19.42
N GLY A 59 -13.43 6.94 -18.61
CA GLY A 59 -14.62 7.73 -18.93
C GLY A 59 -14.39 8.90 -19.90
N ARG A 60 -13.20 9.08 -20.48
CA ARG A 60 -12.98 10.10 -21.53
C ARG A 60 -13.66 9.69 -22.83
N GLU A 61 -14.31 10.67 -23.47
CA GLU A 61 -14.89 10.53 -24.81
C GLU A 61 -13.82 10.25 -25.87
N ALA A 62 -14.22 9.64 -26.97
CA ALA A 62 -13.32 9.33 -28.08
C ALA A 62 -12.82 10.61 -28.76
N ASP A 63 -11.54 10.66 -29.11
CA ASP A 63 -10.92 11.75 -29.85
C ASP A 63 -10.26 11.21 -31.13
N ARG A 64 -9.61 12.10 -31.91
CA ARG A 64 -8.96 11.72 -33.17
C ARG A 64 -7.74 10.81 -32.96
N GLU A 65 -7.12 10.84 -31.79
CA GLU A 65 -5.99 9.97 -31.44
C GLU A 65 -6.47 8.59 -30.93
N HIS A 66 -7.65 8.54 -30.28
CA HIS A 66 -8.29 7.35 -29.74
C HIS A 66 -9.72 7.20 -30.27
N PRO A 67 -9.90 6.78 -31.54
CA PRO A 67 -11.22 6.65 -32.18
C PRO A 67 -12.11 5.58 -31.55
N PHE A 68 -11.53 4.65 -30.78
CA PHE A 68 -12.28 3.64 -30.01
C PHE A 68 -12.54 4.06 -28.55
N GLY A 69 -12.18 5.29 -28.16
CA GLY A 69 -12.31 5.81 -26.81
C GLY A 69 -11.28 5.26 -25.82
N TYR A 70 -11.40 5.69 -24.57
CA TYR A 70 -10.41 5.41 -23.51
C TYR A 70 -10.80 4.25 -22.59
N GLY A 71 -11.85 3.49 -22.90
CA GLY A 71 -12.40 2.45 -22.00
C GLY A 71 -11.36 1.42 -21.49
N LYS A 72 -10.31 1.12 -22.27
CA LYS A 72 -9.25 0.18 -21.88
C LYS A 72 -8.24 0.77 -20.89
N ALA A 73 -8.24 2.08 -20.67
CA ALA A 73 -7.29 2.75 -19.80
C ALA A 73 -7.37 2.22 -18.36
N GLN A 74 -8.54 1.83 -17.88
CA GLN A 74 -8.69 1.23 -16.57
C GLN A 74 -7.79 -0.01 -16.40
N PHE A 75 -7.78 -0.92 -17.39
CA PHE A 75 -6.92 -2.12 -17.35
C PHE A 75 -5.44 -1.75 -17.42
N PHE A 76 -5.08 -0.74 -18.21
CA PHE A 76 -3.71 -0.25 -18.28
C PHE A 76 -3.24 0.31 -16.94
N TYR A 77 -4.04 1.13 -16.28
CA TYR A 77 -3.71 1.69 -14.97
C TYR A 77 -3.69 0.59 -13.89
N SER A 78 -4.62 -0.37 -13.89
CA SER A 78 -4.56 -1.53 -12.99
C SER A 78 -3.29 -2.38 -13.20
N PHE A 79 -2.88 -2.59 -14.45
CA PHE A 79 -1.64 -3.29 -14.76
C PHE A 79 -0.41 -2.51 -14.31
N LEU A 80 -0.38 -1.19 -14.55
CA LEU A 80 0.70 -0.31 -14.11
C LEU A 80 0.89 -0.38 -12.59
N VAL A 81 -0.20 -0.39 -11.82
CA VAL A 81 -0.15 -0.56 -10.36
C VAL A 81 0.45 -1.89 -9.97
N ALA A 82 0.00 -2.98 -10.59
CA ALA A 82 0.52 -4.31 -10.31
C ALA A 82 2.03 -4.36 -10.55
N VAL A 83 2.51 -3.79 -11.65
CA VAL A 83 3.95 -3.72 -11.98
C VAL A 83 4.70 -2.86 -10.97
N LEU A 84 4.18 -1.70 -10.57
CA LEU A 84 4.84 -0.81 -9.59
C LEU A 84 4.92 -1.45 -8.20
N LEU A 85 3.81 -2.00 -7.70
CA LEU A 85 3.77 -2.67 -6.40
C LEU A 85 4.66 -3.91 -6.39
N PHE A 86 4.57 -4.76 -7.43
CA PHE A 86 5.41 -5.93 -7.55
C PHE A 86 6.89 -5.56 -7.68
N GLY A 87 7.21 -4.54 -8.47
CA GLY A 87 8.59 -4.09 -8.68
C GLY A 87 9.22 -3.56 -7.40
N ILE A 88 8.55 -2.64 -6.70
CA ILE A 88 9.08 -2.03 -5.48
C ILE A 88 9.10 -3.04 -4.33
N ALA A 89 7.97 -3.70 -4.04
CA ALA A 89 7.89 -4.65 -2.93
C ALA A 89 8.72 -5.90 -3.19
N GLY A 90 8.73 -6.40 -4.43
CA GLY A 90 9.53 -7.53 -4.84
C GLY A 90 11.03 -7.24 -4.77
N TRP A 91 11.46 -6.04 -5.17
CA TRP A 91 12.86 -5.62 -5.02
C TRP A 91 13.29 -5.56 -3.55
N GLU A 92 12.51 -4.88 -2.70
CA GLU A 92 12.80 -4.79 -1.26
C GLU A 92 12.80 -6.17 -0.59
N SER A 93 11.87 -7.05 -0.96
CA SER A 93 11.82 -8.42 -0.45
C SER A 93 13.01 -9.25 -0.92
N ALA A 94 13.41 -9.14 -2.20
CA ALA A 94 14.54 -9.87 -2.76
C ALA A 94 15.86 -9.41 -2.13
N LYS A 95 16.03 -8.09 -1.94
CA LYS A 95 17.19 -7.52 -1.27
C LYS A 95 17.29 -7.97 0.19
N HIS A 96 16.19 -7.91 0.96
CA HIS A 96 16.17 -8.42 2.33
C HIS A 96 16.45 -9.91 2.39
N GLY A 97 15.83 -10.72 1.52
CA GLY A 97 16.07 -12.16 1.46
C GLY A 97 17.53 -12.49 1.12
N TYR A 98 18.11 -11.80 0.14
CA TYR A 98 19.52 -11.98 -0.25
C TYR A 98 20.48 -11.64 0.90
N ASN A 99 20.24 -10.52 1.58
CA ASN A 99 21.05 -10.13 2.73
C ASN A 99 20.92 -11.11 3.91
N ALA A 100 19.70 -11.59 4.19
CA ALA A 100 19.46 -12.56 5.26
C ALA A 100 20.18 -13.90 5.02
N VAL A 101 20.25 -14.36 3.78
CA VAL A 101 20.97 -15.59 3.40
C VAL A 101 22.48 -15.44 3.56
N LEU A 102 23.04 -14.27 3.23
CA LEU A 102 24.49 -14.05 3.24
C LEU A 102 25.07 -13.69 4.61
N HIS A 103 24.37 -12.87 5.38
CA HIS A 103 24.92 -12.31 6.61
C HIS A 103 24.33 -12.94 7.87
N GLY A 104 23.34 -13.83 7.76
CA GLY A 104 22.73 -14.51 8.91
C GLY A 104 22.04 -13.56 9.91
N GLU A 105 22.01 -12.26 9.62
CA GLU A 105 21.27 -11.27 10.39
C GLU A 105 19.79 -11.48 10.12
N THR A 106 19.19 -12.35 10.94
CA THR A 106 17.81 -12.11 11.33
C THR A 106 17.80 -10.71 11.91
N ALA A 107 17.24 -9.76 11.17
CA ALA A 107 16.91 -8.45 11.71
C ALA A 107 15.82 -8.65 12.77
N ALA A 108 16.22 -9.19 13.92
CA ALA A 108 15.52 -8.94 15.15
C ALA A 108 15.61 -7.43 15.32
N ALA A 109 14.48 -6.73 15.12
CA ALA A 109 14.36 -5.33 15.47
C ALA A 109 14.66 -5.18 16.97
N GLU A 110 15.94 -4.98 17.31
CA GLU A 110 16.38 -4.51 18.61
C GLU A 110 16.04 -3.02 18.71
N GLY A 111 14.76 -2.72 18.88
CA GLY A 111 14.27 -1.37 19.12
C GLY A 111 13.50 -1.33 20.43
N THR A 112 14.12 -0.81 21.49
CA THR A 112 13.37 -0.40 22.69
C THR A 112 12.52 0.80 22.30
N ALA A 113 11.20 0.66 22.36
CA ALA A 113 10.27 1.77 22.13
C ALA A 113 10.20 2.61 23.41
N THR A 114 10.57 3.89 23.31
CA THR A 114 10.47 4.85 24.42
C THR A 114 9.23 5.72 24.22
N LEU A 115 8.29 5.67 25.17
CA LEU A 115 7.05 6.43 25.11
C LEU A 115 6.85 7.19 26.44
N LEU A 116 6.75 8.52 26.38
CA LEU A 116 6.57 9.40 27.54
C LEU A 116 7.58 9.16 28.69
N GLY A 117 8.80 8.76 28.36
CA GLY A 117 9.87 8.46 29.33
C GLY A 117 9.86 7.04 29.90
N PHE A 118 8.93 6.18 29.46
CA PHE A 118 8.90 4.76 29.81
C PHE A 118 9.45 3.92 28.65
N THR A 119 10.40 3.04 28.98
CA THR A 119 11.02 2.12 28.03
C THR A 119 10.32 0.78 28.10
N PHE A 120 9.70 0.37 27.00
CA PHE A 120 9.08 -0.94 26.91
C PHE A 120 10.03 -1.90 26.16
N PRO A 121 10.26 -3.12 26.68
CA PRO A 121 10.90 -4.14 25.88
C PRO A 121 10.03 -4.40 24.65
N GLY A 122 10.64 -4.52 23.47
CA GLY A 122 9.91 -4.85 22.25
C GLY A 122 9.23 -6.20 22.40
N VAL A 123 7.94 -6.20 22.70
CA VAL A 123 7.14 -7.42 22.77
C VAL A 123 6.69 -7.75 21.36
N TRP A 124 7.17 -8.90 20.87
CA TRP A 124 6.78 -9.51 19.62
C TRP A 124 5.31 -9.95 19.69
N VAL A 125 4.43 -9.21 19.03
CA VAL A 125 3.12 -9.70 18.57
C VAL A 125 3.04 -9.36 17.10
#